data_AF-A0A7X1ZAL4-F1
#
_entry.id   AF-A0A7X1ZAL4-F1
#
_cell.length_a   1.000
_cell.length_b   1.000
_cell.length_c   1.000
_cell.angle_alpha   90.00
_cell.angle_beta   90.00
_cell.angle_gamma   90.00
#
_symmetry.space_group_name_H-M   'P 1'
#
loop_
_entity.id
_entity.type
_entity.pdbx_description
1 polymer ?
#
loop_
_entity_poly.entity_id
_entity_poly.type
_entity_poly.pdbx_seq_one_letter_code
_entity_poly.pdbx_strand_id
1 'polypeptide(L)'
;MITLNVNSLENAEIFWQELGLEDEVALNEAVVHEAQTVSICVSYVDDILDKVTALGLKVSNPVALVDGRYLFSFIAPEGDTILVIGQWINEPYSSEKRQAYFEALRDFTVVSPDKKLSALTTGAIVLFGRVTCPWTRAFVQELTAFDLKNAYYVDTENTDLVAKLQAMRKEYDVVTVPTLIKIKDDGAFEKFDKKTQALSDFLNA
;
A
#
# COMPACT_ATOMS: atom_id res chain seq x y z
N MET A 1 0.82 -16.44 4.93
CA MET A 1 1.55 -16.71 6.18
C MET A 1 2.39 -17.98 6.05
N ILE A 2 3.70 -17.84 6.16
CA ILE A 2 4.70 -18.93 6.07
C ILE A 2 5.45 -19.01 7.40
N THR A 3 5.74 -20.20 7.88
CA THR A 3 6.50 -20.37 9.13
C THR A 3 8.00 -20.44 8.85
N LEU A 4 8.78 -19.58 9.50
CA LEU A 4 10.24 -19.57 9.47
C LEU A 4 10.79 -19.97 10.83
N ASN A 5 11.84 -20.80 10.81
CA ASN A 5 12.59 -21.10 12.02
C ASN A 5 13.69 -20.07 12.20
N VAL A 6 13.84 -19.53 13.40
CA VAL A 6 14.82 -18.49 13.70
C VAL A 6 15.62 -18.84 14.95
N ASN A 7 16.79 -18.21 15.08
CA ASN A 7 17.67 -18.41 16.22
C ASN A 7 17.32 -17.49 17.41
N SER A 8 16.52 -16.45 17.18
CA SER A 8 16.06 -15.50 18.20
C SER A 8 14.73 -14.90 17.75
N LEU A 9 13.66 -15.14 18.51
CA LEU A 9 12.33 -14.60 18.18
C LEU A 9 12.31 -13.07 18.20
N GLU A 10 12.84 -12.45 19.26
CA GLU A 10 12.80 -10.99 19.43
C GLU A 10 13.49 -10.25 18.28
N ASN A 11 14.68 -10.68 17.89
CA ASN A 11 15.41 -10.03 16.79
C ASN A 11 14.72 -10.25 15.44
N ALA A 12 14.16 -11.45 15.22
CA ALA A 12 13.45 -11.76 14.00
C ALA A 12 12.14 -10.96 13.90
N GLU A 13 11.37 -10.83 14.97
CA GLU A 13 10.13 -10.04 14.98
C GLU A 13 10.39 -8.59 14.57
N ILE A 14 11.41 -7.95 15.15
CA ILE A 14 11.81 -6.59 14.79
C ILE A 14 12.19 -6.50 13.31
N PHE A 15 13.01 -7.44 12.84
CA PHE A 15 13.46 -7.47 11.45
C PHE A 15 12.31 -7.58 10.45
N TRP A 16 11.38 -8.53 10.67
CA TRP A 16 10.25 -8.74 9.77
C TRP A 16 9.24 -7.59 9.82
N GLN A 17 9.10 -6.94 10.98
CA GLN A 17 8.30 -5.73 11.12
C GLN A 17 8.92 -4.52 10.39
N GLU A 18 10.25 -4.35 10.42
CA GLU A 18 10.93 -3.30 9.65
C GLU A 18 10.74 -3.49 8.14
N LEU A 19 10.70 -4.75 7.68
CA LEU A 19 10.36 -5.07 6.30
C LEU A 19 8.88 -4.82 5.98
N GLY A 20 7.99 -4.81 6.98
CA GLY A 20 6.54 -4.75 6.79
C GLY A 20 5.95 -6.09 6.35
N LEU A 21 6.57 -7.19 6.79
CA LEU A 21 6.23 -8.57 6.44
C LEU A 21 5.81 -9.41 7.65
N GLU A 22 5.53 -8.77 8.79
CA GLU A 22 5.12 -9.40 10.04
C GLU A 22 3.84 -10.24 9.92
N ASP A 23 2.96 -9.89 8.98
CA ASP A 23 1.72 -10.64 8.73
C ASP A 23 1.92 -11.80 7.73
N GLU A 24 3.03 -11.77 6.98
CA GLU A 24 3.36 -12.79 5.98
C GLU A 24 4.19 -13.94 6.56
N VAL A 25 4.84 -13.69 7.69
CA VAL A 25 5.80 -14.60 8.32
C VAL A 25 5.38 -14.92 9.76
N ALA A 26 5.20 -16.20 10.06
CA ALA A 26 5.12 -16.71 11.42
C ALA A 26 6.51 -17.21 11.86
N LEU A 27 6.90 -16.95 13.11
CA LEU A 27 8.24 -17.28 13.61
C LEU A 27 8.18 -18.41 14.62
N ASN A 28 9.19 -19.29 14.56
CA ASN A 28 9.37 -20.38 15.52
C ASN A 28 10.85 -20.45 15.94
N GLU A 29 11.13 -20.56 17.24
CA GLU A 29 12.50 -20.68 17.72
C GLU A 29 12.98 -22.13 17.65
N ALA A 30 14.14 -22.36 17.02
CA ALA A 30 14.76 -23.67 16.95
C ALA A 30 16.27 -23.59 17.24
N VAL A 31 16.78 -24.50 18.06
CA VAL A 31 18.17 -24.47 18.59
C VAL A 31 19.22 -24.66 17.48
N VAL A 32 18.88 -25.37 16.40
CA VAL A 32 19.69 -25.49 15.18
C VAL A 32 18.72 -25.72 14.02
N HIS A 33 18.72 -24.82 13.03
CA HIS A 33 17.97 -25.02 11.79
C HIS A 33 18.92 -24.92 10.59
N GLU A 34 18.65 -25.75 9.58
CA GLU A 34 19.26 -25.60 8.27
C GLU A 34 18.57 -24.43 7.55
N ALA A 35 19.36 -23.60 6.84
CA ALA A 35 18.84 -22.47 6.08
C ALA A 35 17.76 -22.93 5.09
N GLN A 36 16.65 -22.20 5.08
CA GLN A 36 15.48 -22.48 4.26
C GLN A 36 15.45 -21.58 3.03
N THR A 37 14.73 -22.01 2.00
CA THR A 37 14.36 -21.13 0.89
C THR A 37 12.85 -20.98 0.87
N VAL A 38 12.36 -19.74 0.97
CA VAL A 38 10.94 -19.45 1.13
C VAL A 38 10.52 -18.36 0.15
N SER A 39 9.33 -18.50 -0.43
CA SER A 39 8.76 -17.51 -1.34
C SER A 39 7.60 -16.76 -0.71
N ILE A 40 7.67 -15.43 -0.66
CA ILE A 40 6.62 -14.56 -0.15
C ILE A 40 6.04 -13.76 -1.33
N CYS A 41 4.72 -13.83 -1.47
CA CYS A 41 4.00 -12.98 -2.43
C CYS A 41 3.56 -11.70 -1.70
N VAL A 42 4.03 -10.56 -2.17
CA VAL A 42 3.67 -9.24 -1.66
C VAL A 42 2.91 -8.47 -2.73
N SER A 43 2.17 -7.44 -2.32
CA SER A 43 1.60 -6.51 -3.29
C SER A 43 2.71 -5.88 -4.12
N TYR A 44 3.77 -5.41 -3.44
CA TYR A 44 4.75 -4.50 -4.03
C TYR A 44 6.18 -4.86 -3.60
N VAL A 45 7.06 -5.13 -4.57
CA VAL A 45 8.41 -5.63 -4.29
C VAL A 45 9.43 -4.54 -4.05
N ASP A 46 9.23 -3.37 -4.63
CA ASP A 46 10.15 -2.25 -4.63
C ASP A 46 10.33 -1.64 -3.23
N ASP A 47 9.26 -1.56 -2.43
CA ASP A 47 9.36 -1.14 -1.02
C ASP A 47 10.22 -2.12 -0.19
N ILE A 48 10.01 -3.43 -0.39
CA ILE A 48 10.81 -4.44 0.31
C ILE A 48 12.27 -4.39 -0.17
N LEU A 49 12.49 -4.25 -1.48
CA LEU A 49 13.82 -4.15 -2.09
C LEU A 49 14.61 -2.97 -1.52
N ASP A 50 13.99 -1.79 -1.42
CA ASP A 50 14.61 -0.59 -0.87
C ASP A 50 15.00 -0.80 0.60
N LYS A 51 14.12 -1.41 1.40
CA LYS A 51 14.37 -1.72 2.82
C LYS A 51 15.52 -2.73 3.00
N VAL A 52 15.50 -3.85 2.28
CA VAL A 52 16.58 -4.85 2.40
C VAL A 52 17.93 -4.32 1.92
N THR A 53 17.92 -3.42 0.93
CA THR A 53 19.13 -2.74 0.44
C THR A 53 19.65 -1.75 1.48
N ALA A 54 18.77 -0.97 2.12
CA ALA A 54 19.12 -0.04 3.18
C ALA A 54 19.70 -0.75 4.42
N LEU A 55 19.22 -1.96 4.72
CA LEU A 55 19.76 -2.83 5.77
C LEU A 55 21.10 -3.50 5.39
N GLY A 56 21.59 -3.31 4.16
CA GLY A 56 22.87 -3.85 3.71
C GLY A 56 22.87 -5.36 3.49
N LEU A 57 21.70 -5.97 3.28
CA LEU A 57 21.57 -7.41 3.05
C LEU A 57 22.13 -7.81 1.69
N LYS A 58 22.47 -9.10 1.53
CA LYS A 58 22.84 -9.66 0.24
C LYS A 58 21.57 -9.88 -0.59
N VAL A 59 21.40 -9.11 -1.65
CA VAL A 59 20.22 -9.14 -2.53
C VAL A 59 20.60 -9.58 -3.94
N SER A 60 19.73 -10.33 -4.61
CA SER A 60 19.84 -10.62 -6.05
C SER A 60 19.37 -9.45 -6.89
N ASN A 61 19.80 -9.39 -8.15
CA ASN A 61 19.17 -8.46 -9.10
C ASN A 61 17.69 -8.84 -9.29
N PRO A 62 16.78 -7.86 -9.30
CA PRO A 62 15.37 -8.12 -9.63
C PRO A 62 15.20 -8.59 -11.08
N VAL A 63 14.26 -9.51 -11.28
CA VAL A 63 13.94 -10.12 -12.57
C VAL A 63 12.45 -9.95 -12.85
N ALA A 64 12.10 -9.45 -14.03
CA ALA A 64 10.71 -9.38 -14.48
C ALA A 64 10.20 -10.78 -14.88
N LEU A 65 8.99 -11.11 -14.42
CA LEU A 65 8.26 -12.34 -14.73
C LEU A 65 7.33 -12.13 -15.92
N VAL A 66 6.88 -13.24 -16.52
CA VAL A 66 6.02 -13.23 -17.73
C VAL A 66 4.66 -12.55 -17.47
N ASP A 67 4.18 -12.57 -16.24
CA ASP A 67 2.90 -12.00 -15.82
C ASP A 67 3.01 -10.52 -15.39
N GLY A 68 4.17 -9.88 -15.61
CA GLY A 68 4.41 -8.48 -15.25
C GLY A 68 4.77 -8.23 -13.78
N ARG A 69 4.83 -9.28 -12.95
CA ARG A 69 5.41 -9.19 -11.61
C ARG A 69 6.94 -9.24 -11.68
N TYR A 70 7.58 -8.95 -10.55
CA TYR A 70 9.01 -9.00 -10.38
C TYR A 70 9.36 -9.97 -9.26
N LEU A 71 10.52 -10.60 -9.39
CA LEU A 71 11.11 -11.49 -8.41
C LEU A 71 12.50 -10.96 -8.04
N PHE A 72 12.81 -10.89 -6.76
CA PHE A 72 14.18 -10.82 -6.28
C PHE A 72 14.34 -11.73 -5.06
N SER A 73 15.58 -11.97 -4.64
CA SER A 73 15.84 -12.67 -3.40
C SER A 73 16.81 -11.94 -2.51
N PHE A 74 16.73 -12.18 -1.21
CA PHE A 74 17.73 -11.74 -0.24
C PHE A 74 18.04 -12.83 0.77
N ILE A 75 19.17 -12.71 1.46
CA ILE A 75 19.52 -13.58 2.59
C ILE A 75 19.16 -12.86 3.90
N ALA A 76 18.26 -13.43 4.68
CA ALA A 76 17.88 -12.93 6.00
C ALA A 76 19.06 -13.08 7.00
N PRO A 77 19.08 -12.33 8.11
CA PRO A 77 20.15 -12.42 9.12
C PRO A 77 20.43 -13.85 9.64
N GLU A 78 19.40 -14.70 9.64
CA GLU A 78 19.45 -16.08 10.09
C GLU A 78 20.04 -17.04 9.04
N GLY A 79 20.22 -16.59 7.79
CA GLY A 79 20.77 -17.36 6.69
C GLY A 79 19.73 -17.87 5.68
N ASP A 80 18.44 -17.70 5.97
CA ASP A 80 17.36 -18.08 5.06
C ASP A 80 17.40 -17.28 3.77
N THR A 81 17.12 -17.95 2.65
CA THR A 81 16.94 -17.31 1.35
C THR A 81 15.47 -16.99 1.13
N ILE A 82 15.16 -15.71 1.02
CA ILE A 82 13.80 -15.21 0.88
C ILE A 82 13.61 -14.77 -0.56
N LEU A 83 12.70 -15.41 -1.28
CA LEU A 83 12.25 -15.04 -2.62
C LEU A 83 11.02 -14.12 -2.47
N VAL A 84 11.10 -12.89 -2.97
CA VAL A 84 10.00 -11.91 -2.89
C VAL A 84 9.42 -11.72 -4.28
N ILE A 85 8.11 -11.94 -4.42
CA ILE A 85 7.38 -11.84 -5.69
C ILE A 85 6.25 -10.82 -5.54
N GLY A 86 6.10 -9.91 -6.48
CA GLY A 86 5.04 -8.89 -6.45
C GLY A 86 5.16 -7.88 -7.58
N GLN A 87 4.37 -6.81 -7.55
CA GLN A 87 4.43 -5.77 -8.57
C GLN A 87 5.54 -4.76 -8.27
N TRP A 88 6.08 -4.14 -9.32
CA TRP A 88 6.99 -3.00 -9.18
C TRP A 88 6.21 -1.72 -9.42
N ILE A 89 6.15 -0.83 -8.43
CA ILE A 89 5.28 0.34 -8.49
C ILE A 89 6.02 1.66 -8.64
N ASN A 90 7.23 1.77 -8.10
CA ASN A 90 8.07 2.97 -8.18
C ASN A 90 8.60 3.15 -9.62
N GLU A 91 7.67 3.47 -10.51
CA GLU A 91 7.91 3.86 -11.87
C GLU A 91 8.07 5.39 -11.92
N PRO A 92 9.01 5.90 -12.74
CA PRO A 92 9.16 7.32 -12.95
C PRO A 92 7.84 7.99 -13.34
N TYR A 93 7.59 9.18 -12.80
CA TYR A 93 6.45 9.98 -13.19
C TYR A 93 6.60 10.42 -14.65
N SER A 94 5.67 10.03 -15.53
CA SER A 94 5.63 10.42 -16.94
C SER A 94 4.31 11.12 -17.30
N SER A 95 4.30 11.79 -18.45
CA SER A 95 3.10 12.39 -19.03
C SER A 95 2.00 11.34 -19.30
N GLU A 96 2.36 10.14 -19.77
CA GLU A 96 1.36 9.07 -19.98
C GLU A 96 0.76 8.60 -18.65
N LYS A 97 1.58 8.44 -17.60
CA LYS A 97 1.09 8.04 -16.27
C LYS A 97 0.22 9.13 -15.64
N ARG A 98 0.54 10.41 -15.86
CA ARG A 98 -0.32 11.53 -15.47
C ARG A 98 -1.67 11.45 -16.18
N GLN A 99 -1.69 11.20 -17.47
CA GLN A 99 -2.92 11.09 -18.25
C GLN A 99 -3.78 9.91 -17.78
N ALA A 100 -3.18 8.73 -17.65
CA ALA A 100 -3.86 7.53 -17.16
C ALA A 100 -4.45 7.71 -15.76
N TYR A 101 -3.75 8.45 -14.88
CA TYR A 101 -4.24 8.78 -13.55
C TYR A 101 -5.53 9.61 -13.58
N PHE A 102 -5.55 10.70 -14.36
CA PHE A 102 -6.73 11.56 -14.42
C PHE A 102 -7.87 10.94 -15.23
N GLU A 103 -7.58 10.10 -16.24
CA GLU A 103 -8.61 9.33 -16.94
C GLU A 103 -9.29 8.34 -15.98
N ALA A 104 -8.52 7.65 -15.14
CA ALA A 104 -9.08 6.73 -14.15
C ALA A 104 -9.88 7.45 -13.03
N LEU A 105 -9.63 8.74 -12.81
CA LEU A 105 -10.40 9.60 -11.90
C LEU A 105 -11.53 10.36 -12.58
N ARG A 106 -11.82 10.14 -13.88
CA ARG A 106 -12.78 10.97 -14.63
C ARG A 106 -14.19 11.00 -14.00
N ASP A 107 -14.58 9.91 -13.34
CA ASP A 107 -15.88 9.74 -12.70
C ASP A 107 -15.87 10.19 -11.22
N PHE A 108 -14.71 10.64 -10.70
CA PHE A 108 -14.57 11.18 -9.36
C PHE A 108 -14.86 12.68 -9.34
N THR A 109 -15.66 13.11 -8.38
CA THR A 109 -15.85 14.53 -8.09
C THR A 109 -14.70 15.05 -7.25
N VAL A 110 -13.92 16.00 -7.79
CA VAL A 110 -12.82 16.64 -7.05
C VAL A 110 -13.38 17.48 -5.91
N VAL A 111 -12.81 17.32 -4.71
CA VAL A 111 -13.21 18.04 -3.50
C VAL A 111 -12.13 19.02 -3.08
N SER A 112 -12.54 20.29 -2.91
CA SER A 112 -11.70 21.32 -2.31
C SER A 112 -11.51 21.05 -0.81
N PRO A 113 -10.32 21.36 -0.24
CA PRO A 113 -10.08 21.34 1.21
C PRO A 113 -11.05 22.16 2.06
N ASP A 114 -11.83 23.06 1.46
CA ASP A 114 -12.86 23.87 2.14
C ASP A 114 -14.16 23.10 2.43
N LYS A 115 -14.39 21.97 1.76
CA LYS A 115 -15.65 21.24 1.84
C LYS A 115 -15.66 20.31 3.04
N LYS A 116 -16.75 20.29 3.80
CA LYS A 116 -16.98 19.27 4.84
C LYS A 116 -17.36 17.95 4.20
N LEU A 117 -16.56 16.90 4.38
CA LEU A 117 -16.85 15.59 3.76
C LEU A 117 -18.00 14.87 4.49
N SER A 118 -18.23 15.17 5.77
CA SER A 118 -19.38 14.67 6.53
C SER A 118 -20.73 15.14 6.00
N ALA A 119 -20.75 16.15 5.13
CA ALA A 119 -21.95 16.63 4.45
C ALA A 119 -22.16 15.97 3.06
N LEU A 120 -21.30 15.02 2.67
CA LEU A 120 -21.50 14.24 1.45
C LEU A 120 -22.64 13.23 1.66
N THR A 121 -23.16 12.71 0.55
CA THR A 121 -24.17 11.65 0.57
C THR A 121 -23.67 10.43 1.34
N THR A 122 -24.54 9.78 2.11
CA THR A 122 -24.24 8.47 2.71
C THR A 122 -23.65 7.52 1.67
N GLY A 123 -22.61 6.81 2.08
CA GLY A 123 -21.92 5.84 1.22
C GLY A 123 -20.96 6.49 0.24
N ALA A 124 -20.78 7.82 0.28
CA ALA A 124 -19.78 8.51 -0.51
C ALA A 124 -18.39 7.91 -0.26
N ILE A 125 -17.73 7.53 -1.34
CA ILE A 125 -16.36 7.03 -1.33
C ILE A 125 -15.43 8.21 -1.56
N VAL A 126 -14.48 8.44 -0.67
CA VAL A 126 -13.51 9.53 -0.80
C VAL A 126 -12.10 8.96 -0.84
N LEU A 127 -11.42 9.19 -1.96
CA LEU A 127 -10.01 8.87 -2.13
C LEU A 127 -9.15 10.09 -1.84
N PHE A 128 -8.21 9.94 -0.91
CA PHE A 128 -7.11 10.87 -0.70
C PHE A 128 -5.87 10.36 -1.40
N GLY A 129 -5.32 11.17 -2.29
CA GLY A 129 -4.22 10.75 -3.14
C GLY A 129 -3.48 11.92 -3.76
N ARG A 130 -2.39 11.63 -4.48
CA ARG A 130 -1.72 12.61 -5.32
C ARG A 130 -1.11 11.93 -6.54
N VAL A 131 -1.10 12.64 -7.66
CA VAL A 131 -0.64 12.09 -8.95
C VAL A 131 0.86 11.75 -8.95
N THR A 132 1.65 12.44 -8.12
CA THR A 132 3.10 12.18 -7.98
C THR A 132 3.40 10.90 -7.20
N CYS A 133 2.46 10.41 -6.39
CA CYS A 133 2.63 9.18 -5.62
C CYS A 133 2.41 7.94 -6.49
N PRO A 134 3.42 7.07 -6.69
CA PRO A 134 3.27 5.87 -7.50
C PRO A 134 2.22 4.90 -6.94
N TRP A 135 2.14 4.76 -5.61
CA TRP A 135 1.13 3.95 -4.93
C TRP A 135 -0.29 4.44 -5.21
N THR A 136 -0.51 5.75 -5.17
CA THR A 136 -1.82 6.32 -5.51
C THR A 136 -2.14 6.08 -6.98
N ARG A 137 -1.16 6.20 -7.88
CA ARG A 137 -1.40 5.93 -9.32
C ARG A 137 -1.86 4.50 -9.55
N ALA A 138 -1.24 3.52 -8.92
CA ALA A 138 -1.63 2.12 -9.07
C ALA A 138 -2.99 1.83 -8.43
N PHE A 139 -3.24 2.33 -7.22
CA PHE A 139 -4.51 2.09 -6.54
C PHE A 139 -5.71 2.69 -7.29
N VAL A 140 -5.53 3.86 -7.91
CA VAL A 140 -6.56 4.46 -8.78
C VAL A 140 -6.88 3.58 -9.98
N GLN A 141 -5.88 2.89 -10.57
CA GLN A 141 -6.15 1.94 -11.65
C GLN A 141 -6.96 0.73 -11.16
N GLU A 142 -6.70 0.22 -9.96
CA GLU A 142 -7.47 -0.86 -9.35
C GLU A 142 -8.95 -0.47 -9.17
N LEU A 143 -9.21 0.78 -8.75
CA LEU A 143 -10.57 1.30 -8.58
C LEU A 143 -11.39 1.35 -9.88
N THR A 144 -10.74 1.38 -11.06
CA THR A 144 -11.45 1.35 -12.36
C THR A 144 -12.15 0.03 -12.65
N ALA A 145 -11.84 -1.03 -11.91
CA ALA A 145 -12.55 -2.31 -12.01
C ALA A 145 -13.96 -2.27 -11.39
N PHE A 146 -14.33 -1.18 -10.72
CA PHE A 146 -15.58 -1.04 -9.97
C PHE A 146 -16.44 0.13 -10.51
N ASP A 147 -17.76 -0.06 -10.53
CA ASP A 147 -18.72 1.01 -10.84
C ASP A 147 -18.98 1.85 -9.59
N LEU A 148 -18.12 2.84 -9.34
CA LEU A 148 -18.18 3.67 -8.15
C LEU A 148 -19.20 4.81 -8.29
N LYS A 149 -20.29 4.73 -7.52
CA LYS A 149 -21.24 5.83 -7.38
C LYS A 149 -20.80 6.77 -6.26
N ASN A 150 -21.02 8.07 -6.43
CA ASN A 150 -20.67 9.10 -5.44
C ASN A 150 -19.18 9.03 -5.02
N ALA A 151 -18.30 8.85 -6.00
CA ALA A 151 -16.85 8.84 -5.80
C ALA A 151 -16.30 10.27 -5.75
N TYR A 152 -15.46 10.55 -4.77
CA TYR A 152 -14.85 11.85 -4.53
C TYR A 152 -13.34 11.72 -4.41
N TYR A 153 -12.61 12.73 -4.87
CA TYR A 153 -11.15 12.76 -4.84
C TYR A 153 -10.65 14.02 -4.14
N VAL A 154 -9.74 13.85 -3.19
CA VAL A 154 -9.02 14.94 -2.52
C VAL A 154 -7.56 14.86 -2.94
N ASP A 155 -7.09 15.90 -3.66
CA ASP A 155 -5.69 16.04 -4.03
C ASP A 155 -4.85 16.47 -2.82
N THR A 156 -3.86 15.64 -2.49
CA THR A 156 -2.99 15.80 -1.32
C THR A 156 -1.61 16.39 -1.66
N GLU A 157 -1.33 16.71 -2.93
CA GLU A 157 -0.01 17.17 -3.42
C GLU A 157 0.58 18.31 -2.58
N ASN A 158 -0.25 19.32 -2.25
CA ASN A 158 0.17 20.54 -1.56
C ASN A 158 -0.16 20.55 -0.06
N THR A 159 -0.18 19.37 0.58
CA THR A 159 -0.53 19.28 2.02
C THR A 159 0.34 20.22 2.87
N ASP A 160 1.64 20.30 2.61
CA ASP A 160 2.55 21.11 3.45
C ASP A 160 2.32 22.62 3.30
N LEU A 161 1.71 23.05 2.18
CA LEU A 161 1.49 24.45 1.85
C LEU A 161 0.06 24.93 2.17
N VAL A 162 -0.91 24.01 2.27
CA VAL A 162 -2.32 24.34 2.41
C VAL A 162 -2.85 23.91 3.78
N ALA A 163 -2.91 24.84 4.73
CA ALA A 163 -3.35 24.58 6.11
C ALA A 163 -4.72 23.89 6.21
N LYS A 164 -5.65 24.21 5.31
CA LYS A 164 -6.98 23.57 5.27
C LYS A 164 -6.91 22.11 4.85
N LEU A 165 -5.99 21.76 3.95
CA LEU A 165 -5.75 20.38 3.53
C LEU A 165 -5.10 19.59 4.66
N GLN A 166 -4.20 20.20 5.44
CA GLN A 166 -3.65 19.59 6.66
C GLN A 166 -4.75 19.31 7.69
N ALA A 167 -5.63 20.29 7.92
CA ALA A 167 -6.75 20.14 8.84
C ALA A 167 -7.69 19.01 8.41
N MET A 168 -8.06 18.96 7.13
CA MET A 168 -8.88 17.88 6.56
C MET A 168 -8.20 16.51 6.72
N ARG A 169 -6.91 16.39 6.37
CA ARG A 169 -6.19 15.12 6.55
C ARG A 169 -6.15 14.69 8.02
N LYS A 170 -6.00 15.62 8.95
CA LYS A 170 -6.04 15.32 10.39
C LYS A 170 -7.44 14.90 10.86
N GLU A 171 -8.50 15.56 10.36
CA GLU A 171 -9.89 15.24 10.69
C GLU A 171 -10.27 13.82 10.26
N TYR A 172 -9.79 13.38 9.09
CA TYR A 172 -10.09 12.06 8.52
C TYR A 172 -8.96 11.02 8.71
N ASP A 173 -8.01 11.29 9.61
CA ASP A 173 -6.89 10.41 9.94
C ASP A 173 -6.06 9.92 8.71
N VAL A 174 -5.79 10.83 7.77
CA VAL A 174 -5.07 10.54 6.53
C VAL A 174 -3.56 10.77 6.73
N VAL A 175 -2.90 9.78 7.35
CA VAL A 175 -1.45 9.79 7.61
C VAL A 175 -0.65 9.54 6.33
N THR A 176 -1.05 8.55 5.53
CA THR A 176 -0.38 8.15 4.28
C THR A 176 -1.35 8.19 3.09
N VAL A 177 -0.82 8.16 1.87
CA VAL A 177 -1.62 8.08 0.64
C VAL A 177 -1.13 6.93 -0.24
N PRO A 178 -2.03 6.22 -0.95
CA PRO A 178 -3.48 6.45 -1.01
C PRO A 178 -4.21 6.07 0.29
N THR A 179 -5.26 6.82 0.63
CA THR A 179 -6.22 6.46 1.70
C THR A 179 -7.63 6.54 1.12
N LEU A 180 -8.41 5.48 1.28
CA LEU A 180 -9.81 5.43 0.85
C LEU A 180 -10.72 5.41 2.08
N ILE A 181 -11.74 6.25 2.09
CA ILE A 181 -12.74 6.26 3.16
C ILE A 181 -14.16 6.18 2.60
N LYS A 182 -15.10 5.77 3.45
CA LYS A 182 -16.54 5.78 3.19
C LYS A 182 -17.25 6.60 4.25
N ILE A 183 -18.09 7.55 3.82
CA ILE A 183 -18.89 8.38 4.72
C ILE A 183 -20.16 7.62 5.13
N LYS A 184 -20.45 7.57 6.44
CA LYS A 184 -21.62 6.91 7.03
C LYS A 184 -22.78 7.89 7.23
N ASP A 185 -23.97 7.34 7.51
CA ASP A 185 -25.23 8.10 7.70
C ASP A 185 -25.17 9.15 8.81
N ASP A 186 -24.39 8.90 9.86
CA ASP A 186 -24.21 9.79 11.00
C ASP A 186 -23.10 10.84 10.79
N GLY A 187 -22.50 10.88 9.58
CA GLY A 187 -21.37 11.72 9.25
C GLY A 187 -20.01 11.19 9.74
N ALA A 188 -19.98 10.02 10.40
CA ALA A 188 -18.74 9.30 10.67
C ALA A 188 -18.13 8.76 9.38
N PHE A 189 -16.92 8.22 9.46
CA PHE A 189 -16.24 7.60 8.33
C PHE A 189 -15.64 6.25 8.69
N GLU A 190 -15.48 5.41 7.67
CA GLU A 190 -14.72 4.16 7.74
C GLU A 190 -13.53 4.24 6.79
N LYS A 191 -12.36 3.81 7.23
CA LYS A 191 -11.17 3.70 6.39
C LYS A 191 -11.08 2.30 5.81
N PHE A 192 -10.80 2.20 4.52
CA PHE A 192 -10.42 0.94 3.91
C PHE A 192 -9.09 0.47 4.47
N ASP A 193 -9.03 -0.79 4.87
CA ASP A 193 -7.80 -1.48 5.23
C ASP A 193 -7.76 -2.83 4.54
N LYS A 194 -6.83 -2.97 3.60
CA LYS A 194 -6.64 -4.19 2.81
C LYS A 194 -6.29 -5.42 3.66
N LYS A 195 -5.83 -5.22 4.90
CA LYS A 195 -5.53 -6.32 5.83
C LYS A 195 -6.79 -6.93 6.44
N THR A 196 -7.87 -6.16 6.57
CA THR A 196 -9.07 -6.58 7.31
C THR A 196 -10.27 -6.89 6.42
N GLN A 197 -10.32 -6.34 5.21
CA GLN A 197 -11.42 -6.58 4.28
C GLN A 197 -10.98 -6.46 2.81
N ALA A 198 -11.68 -7.18 1.93
CA ALA A 198 -11.49 -7.04 0.49
C ALA A 198 -12.04 -5.69 0.01
N LEU A 199 -11.42 -5.12 -1.03
CA LEU A 199 -11.85 -3.85 -1.62
C LEU A 199 -13.29 -3.93 -2.14
N SER A 200 -13.68 -5.06 -2.76
CA SER A 200 -15.05 -5.29 -3.21
C SER A 200 -16.08 -5.20 -2.08
N ASP A 201 -15.74 -5.71 -0.90
CA ASP A 201 -16.65 -5.78 0.24
C ASP A 201 -16.81 -4.39 0.84
N PHE A 202 -15.71 -3.66 1.00
CA PHE A 202 -15.72 -2.28 1.46
C PHE A 202 -16.56 -1.35 0.56
N LEU A 203 -16.44 -1.53 -0.77
CA LEU A 203 -17.16 -0.70 -1.73
C LEU A 203 -18.67 -1.01 -1.75
N ASN A 204 -19.06 -2.27 -1.57
CA ASN A 204 -20.46 -2.71 -1.63
C ASN A 204 -21.23 -2.69 -0.31
N ALA A 205 -20.55 -2.53 0.84
CA ALA A 205 -21.16 -2.46 2.17
C ALA A 205 -22.08 -1.24 2.37
#